data_AF-A0A819H0D3-F1
#
_entry.id   AF-A0A819H0D3-F1
#
_cell.length_a   1.000
_cell.length_b   1.000
_cell.length_c   1.000
_cell.angle_alpha   90.00
_cell.angle_beta   90.00
_cell.angle_gamma   90.00
#
_symmetry.space_group_name_H-M   'P 1'
#
loop_
_entity.id
_entity.type
_entity.pdbx_description
1 polymer ?
#
loop_
_entity_poly.entity_id
_entity_poly.type
_entity_poly.pdbx_seq_one_letter_code
_entity_poly.pdbx_strand_id
1 'polypeptide(L)'
;SSPLRVHFHVVQQVDESIEPEEGFNENINRENNSIFDNRIKIEGFYGDGNDKDYCSWCLKAGTETKALSNIERMLLICDYKIYCSANARRCKNGCVDIPVDRSIEPTYLDHNQIYLLINDFICEVHRVKYMPLLVEDDGVTSEGDYVAWTGWNLSQLKDMTSLISPRMHKSKHRQPFEALCMYWIKLKTNLSFRQIGTLFKVQSKEESIRKRVEDSFHAISNYLYDAIVPSHLGINHLSRALAITHHTAYTTTFFGSSLALIWDGTYIYCNKSEDHKLQQETYSGQKSRHLVKFMSIILPDGYILDLIGPFKAKDNDAKISKAILEMNDNLSVICEPGDIQIVDRGFRDVAGVFEQLGFDVKMPGFLKTDAKQLDLDQANDTRMTTKTRWVVESFHSQFKKWRFFSERINQDFLLNIDILVRTLAGSLNKYRSRLFDGKSADDYALANKMLLMKNETSHLQQLISNGDLSLRKNWKTILDIDNNLDFPYLTIDFLREYTCGIYQIKQSSAYAKAHLYDHDGEFQFQLSSSNDSILRCRLHSKHSNKTLYLLLIHFDNHDSHDPIKDHYCQCKSGARKLGCCSHISTLLWYFGYARHIAWTPSTKTDSYREKLFTC
;
A
#
# COMPACT_ATOMS: atom_id res chain seq x y z
N SER A 1 42.09 12.81 -14.96
CA SER A 1 41.32 13.53 -15.99
C SER A 1 41.67 15.01 -15.88
N SER A 2 42.43 15.52 -16.85
CA SER A 2 42.83 16.92 -16.94
C SER A 2 41.61 17.83 -17.17
N PRO A 3 41.59 19.09 -16.70
CA PRO A 3 40.51 20.02 -17.01
C PRO A 3 40.57 20.40 -18.50
N LEU A 4 39.42 20.34 -19.19
CA LEU A 4 39.29 20.90 -20.54
C LEU A 4 39.56 22.40 -20.46
N ARG A 5 40.71 22.85 -20.98
CA ARG A 5 40.94 24.25 -21.38
C ARG A 5 40.61 24.34 -22.86
N VAL A 6 39.57 25.08 -23.21
CA VAL A 6 39.24 25.42 -24.59
C VAL A 6 39.81 26.81 -24.85
N HIS A 7 40.84 26.90 -25.70
CA HIS A 7 41.31 28.15 -26.28
C HIS A 7 40.63 28.33 -27.64
N PHE A 8 40.04 29.50 -27.89
CA PHE A 8 39.48 29.85 -29.19
C PHE A 8 40.48 30.72 -29.97
N HIS A 9 40.82 30.31 -31.19
CA HIS A 9 41.45 31.15 -32.21
C HIS A 9 40.35 31.74 -33.10
N VAL A 10 40.35 33.06 -33.26
CA VAL A 10 39.48 33.78 -34.19
C VAL A 10 40.09 33.68 -35.59
N VAL A 11 39.35 33.15 -36.55
CA VAL A 11 39.71 33.17 -37.98
C VAL A 11 39.04 34.38 -38.60
N GLN A 12 39.84 35.33 -39.10
CA GLN A 12 39.39 36.48 -39.87
C GLN A 12 39.30 36.04 -41.34
N GLN A 13 38.10 35.97 -41.91
CA GLN A 13 37.92 35.75 -43.35
C GLN A 13 38.27 37.05 -44.10
N VAL A 14 39.26 36.94 -44.99
CA VAL A 14 39.56 37.93 -46.04
C VAL A 14 38.83 37.43 -47.28
N ASP A 15 37.93 38.25 -47.83
CA ASP A 15 37.34 38.00 -49.14
C ASP A 15 37.90 38.97 -50.18
N GLU A 16 38.29 38.40 -51.31
CA GLU A 16 38.83 39.08 -52.48
C GLU A 16 37.72 39.73 -53.32
N SER A 17 38.09 40.87 -53.93
CA SER A 17 37.82 41.29 -55.32
C SER A 17 37.05 42.59 -55.55
N ILE A 18 37.55 43.31 -56.57
CA ILE A 18 36.94 44.32 -57.46
C ILE A 18 37.49 45.76 -57.30
N GLU A 19 38.42 46.12 -58.19
CA GLU A 19 38.59 47.48 -58.75
C GLU A 19 37.43 47.77 -59.74
N PRO A 20 36.91 49.01 -59.86
CA PRO A 20 37.56 49.99 -60.75
C PRO A 20 37.49 51.48 -60.35
N GLU A 21 38.49 52.21 -60.85
CA GLU A 21 38.51 53.59 -61.40
C GLU A 21 38.29 54.85 -60.55
N GLU A 22 39.14 55.82 -60.90
CA GLU A 22 39.45 57.15 -60.37
C GLU A 22 38.28 58.16 -60.36
N GLY A 23 38.28 59.06 -59.37
CA GLY A 23 37.56 60.34 -59.50
C GLY A 23 37.13 61.07 -58.23
N PHE A 24 38.06 61.83 -57.64
CA PHE A 24 37.86 63.13 -56.96
C PHE A 24 36.94 63.32 -55.73
N ASN A 25 37.57 64.03 -54.77
CA ASN A 25 37.05 64.88 -53.70
C ASN A 25 36.71 64.27 -52.33
N GLU A 26 37.73 64.37 -51.48
CA GLU A 26 37.64 64.54 -50.04
C GLU A 26 36.54 65.55 -49.65
N ASN A 27 35.60 65.12 -48.83
CA ASN A 27 35.11 65.93 -47.73
C ASN A 27 34.81 65.02 -46.54
N ILE A 28 35.61 65.24 -45.50
CA ILE A 28 35.56 64.60 -44.19
C ILE A 28 34.21 64.92 -43.56
N ASN A 29 33.37 63.90 -43.39
CA ASN A 29 32.38 63.85 -42.32
C ASN A 29 32.59 62.57 -41.53
N ARG A 30 33.15 62.74 -40.34
CA ARG A 30 33.23 61.72 -39.29
C ARG A 30 31.81 61.41 -38.81
N GLU A 31 31.22 60.35 -39.34
CA GLU A 31 30.17 59.62 -38.63
C GLU A 31 30.70 58.23 -38.28
N ASN A 32 31.04 58.06 -37.00
CA ASN A 32 31.33 56.77 -36.38
C ASN A 32 30.05 55.90 -36.40
N ASN A 33 29.74 55.27 -37.54
CA ASN A 33 28.77 54.17 -37.59
C ASN A 33 29.47 52.85 -37.30
N SER A 34 29.75 52.61 -36.01
CA SER A 34 29.98 51.27 -35.49
C SER A 34 28.62 50.65 -35.14
N ILE A 35 27.84 50.27 -36.16
CA ILE A 35 26.59 49.51 -36.00
C ILE A 35 26.88 48.06 -36.41
N PHE A 36 27.57 47.35 -35.54
CA PHE A 36 27.39 45.90 -35.45
C PHE A 36 26.77 45.65 -34.09
N ASP A 37 25.45 45.49 -34.07
CA ASP A 37 24.77 44.97 -32.89
C ASP A 37 25.24 43.52 -32.71
N ASN A 38 26.26 43.32 -31.87
CA ASN A 38 26.89 42.03 -31.59
C ASN A 38 25.98 41.10 -30.76
N ARG A 39 24.68 41.37 -30.73
CA ARG A 39 23.67 40.59 -30.01
C ARG A 39 23.07 39.52 -30.92
N ILE A 40 22.98 38.31 -30.41
CA ILE A 40 22.37 37.18 -31.10
C ILE A 40 20.89 37.14 -30.71
N LYS A 41 20.02 37.15 -31.72
CA LYS A 41 18.58 36.95 -31.56
C LYS A 41 18.31 35.47 -31.28
N ILE A 42 17.64 35.17 -30.17
CA ILE A 42 17.20 33.82 -29.83
C ILE A 42 15.68 33.77 -29.99
N GLU A 43 15.21 33.08 -31.03
CA GLU A 43 13.78 32.94 -31.29
C GLU A 43 13.13 31.93 -30.33
N GLY A 44 11.91 32.25 -29.90
CA GLY A 44 11.12 31.37 -29.04
C GLY A 44 11.47 31.43 -27.56
N PHE A 45 12.44 32.26 -27.14
CA PHE A 45 12.71 32.59 -25.74
C PHE A 45 12.40 34.06 -25.48
N TYR A 46 11.98 34.37 -24.25
CA TYR A 46 11.50 35.69 -23.86
C TYR A 46 12.23 36.22 -22.62
N GLY A 47 12.49 37.53 -22.61
CA GLY A 47 13.18 38.24 -21.52
C GLY A 47 14.52 38.83 -21.93
N ASP A 48 14.82 40.03 -21.42
CA ASP A 48 16.03 40.81 -21.74
C ASP A 48 17.17 40.58 -20.73
N GLY A 49 16.92 39.82 -19.66
CA GLY A 49 17.87 39.56 -18.59
C GLY A 49 18.05 40.72 -17.61
N ASN A 50 17.26 41.78 -17.68
CA ASN A 50 17.36 42.94 -16.78
C ASN A 50 16.67 42.71 -15.42
N ASP A 51 16.78 41.48 -14.90
CA ASP A 51 15.94 40.97 -13.79
C ASP A 51 16.56 41.19 -12.40
N LYS A 52 17.45 42.20 -12.27
CA LYS A 52 18.18 42.48 -11.03
C LYS A 52 17.35 43.25 -10.00
N ASP A 53 16.39 44.05 -10.47
CA ASP A 53 15.62 45.00 -9.66
C ASP A 53 14.19 44.52 -9.34
N TYR A 54 13.76 43.40 -9.93
CA TYR A 54 12.43 42.81 -9.73
C TYR A 54 12.51 41.28 -9.66
N CYS A 55 11.45 40.66 -9.15
CA CYS A 55 11.34 39.20 -9.12
C CYS A 55 11.15 38.64 -10.55
N SER A 56 12.04 37.78 -11.02
CA SER A 56 12.00 37.18 -12.36
C SER A 56 10.87 36.16 -12.56
N TRP A 57 10.12 35.84 -11.50
CA TRP A 57 8.97 34.93 -11.54
C TRP A 57 7.64 35.68 -11.57
N CYS A 58 7.50 36.78 -10.81
CA CYS A 58 6.23 37.49 -10.66
C CYS A 58 6.28 38.96 -11.12
N LEU A 59 7.43 39.43 -11.60
CA LEU A 59 7.71 40.78 -12.10
C LEU A 59 7.48 41.92 -11.07
N LYS A 60 7.30 41.60 -9.78
CA LYS A 60 7.15 42.60 -8.71
C LYS A 60 8.50 43.14 -8.24
N ALA A 61 8.60 44.46 -8.09
CA ALA A 61 9.71 45.16 -7.46
C ALA A 61 9.45 45.43 -5.97
N GLY A 62 10.51 45.69 -5.18
CA GLY A 62 10.40 46.12 -3.77
C GLY A 62 10.07 45.04 -2.74
N THR A 63 9.96 43.77 -3.15
CA THR A 63 9.79 42.63 -2.24
C THR A 63 11.14 42.05 -1.80
N GLU A 64 11.19 41.39 -0.65
CA GLU A 64 12.40 40.67 -0.24
C GLU A 64 12.69 39.49 -1.18
N THR A 65 13.85 39.50 -1.86
CA THR A 65 14.21 38.51 -2.89
C THR A 65 15.49 37.73 -2.57
N LYS A 66 15.54 36.46 -3.02
CA LYS A 66 16.73 35.61 -3.08
C LYS A 66 17.25 35.51 -4.51
N ALA A 67 18.54 35.23 -4.71
CA ALA A 67 19.07 34.91 -6.03
C ALA A 67 18.47 33.59 -6.55
N LEU A 68 18.20 33.51 -7.84
CA LEU A 68 17.79 32.27 -8.50
C LEU A 68 18.98 31.31 -8.60
N SER A 69 18.78 30.07 -8.17
CA SER A 69 19.75 28.99 -8.40
C SER A 69 19.86 28.66 -9.90
N ASN A 70 20.94 27.99 -10.30
CA ASN A 70 21.10 27.50 -11.67
C ASN A 70 19.90 26.63 -12.09
N ILE A 71 19.41 25.75 -11.20
CA ILE A 71 18.25 24.89 -11.45
C ILE A 71 17.00 25.73 -11.72
N GLU A 72 16.72 26.73 -10.88
CA GLU A 72 15.54 27.59 -11.08
C GLU A 72 15.64 28.40 -12.39
N ARG A 73 16.85 28.85 -12.79
CA ARG A 73 17.05 29.49 -14.10
C ARG A 73 16.82 28.50 -15.25
N MET A 74 17.30 27.26 -15.12
CA MET A 74 17.08 26.23 -16.14
C MET A 74 15.60 25.83 -16.25
N LEU A 75 14.87 25.76 -15.14
CA LEU A 75 13.41 25.53 -15.16
C LEU A 75 12.68 26.63 -15.92
N LEU A 76 13.01 27.91 -15.67
CA LEU A 76 12.41 29.04 -16.40
C LEU A 76 12.67 28.95 -17.90
N ILE A 77 13.87 28.55 -18.31
CA ILE A 77 14.24 28.42 -19.72
C ILE A 77 13.59 27.19 -20.37
N CYS A 78 13.66 26.02 -19.74
CA CYS A 78 13.18 24.76 -20.32
C CYS A 78 11.65 24.65 -20.33
N ASP A 79 10.99 25.04 -19.25
CA ASP A 79 9.55 24.79 -19.08
C ASP A 79 8.71 26.00 -19.52
N TYR A 80 9.26 27.22 -19.39
CA TYR A 80 8.53 28.46 -19.65
C TYR A 80 9.14 29.31 -20.78
N LYS A 81 10.28 28.87 -21.35
CA LYS A 81 11.00 29.62 -22.39
C LYS A 81 11.39 31.03 -21.98
N ILE A 82 11.60 31.25 -20.68
CA ILE A 82 11.95 32.54 -20.10
C ILE A 82 13.46 32.59 -19.83
N TYR A 83 14.17 33.47 -20.52
CA TYR A 83 15.56 33.79 -20.21
C TYR A 83 15.63 34.73 -18.99
N CYS A 84 16.53 34.39 -18.07
CA CYS A 84 16.88 35.23 -16.92
C CYS A 84 18.40 35.36 -16.83
N SER A 85 18.90 36.52 -16.40
CA SER A 85 20.35 36.69 -16.20
C SER A 85 20.86 35.92 -14.98
N ALA A 86 22.18 35.76 -14.87
CA ALA A 86 22.82 35.11 -13.73
C ALA A 86 22.53 35.80 -12.38
N ASN A 87 22.18 37.09 -12.41
CA ASN A 87 21.86 37.90 -11.23
C ASN A 87 20.36 37.96 -10.94
N ALA A 88 19.54 37.20 -11.68
CA ALA A 88 18.11 37.16 -11.54
C ALA A 88 17.68 36.73 -10.12
N ARG A 89 16.58 37.30 -9.63
CA ARG A 89 16.11 37.12 -8.25
C ARG A 89 14.65 36.66 -8.21
N ARG A 90 14.27 35.93 -7.15
CA ARG A 90 12.89 35.51 -6.88
C ARG A 90 12.45 35.96 -5.49
N CYS A 91 11.16 36.30 -5.31
CA CYS A 91 10.58 36.60 -4.00
C CYS A 91 10.85 35.46 -3.01
N LYS A 92 11.20 35.80 -1.76
CA LYS A 92 11.36 34.80 -0.69
C LYS A 92 10.02 34.21 -0.25
N ASN A 93 9.00 35.05 -0.13
CA ASN A 93 7.66 34.68 0.33
C ASN A 93 6.59 35.18 -0.67
N GLY A 94 5.48 34.45 -0.80
CA GLY A 94 4.31 34.89 -1.57
C GLY A 94 4.53 35.04 -3.08
N CYS A 95 5.46 34.27 -3.64
CA CYS A 95 5.64 34.18 -5.08
C CYS A 95 4.48 33.37 -5.72
N VAL A 96 4.05 33.75 -6.92
CA VAL A 96 3.13 32.91 -7.71
C VAL A 96 3.81 31.58 -8.09
N ASP A 97 2.99 30.53 -8.21
CA ASP A 97 3.48 29.18 -8.55
C ASP A 97 3.94 29.11 -10.01
N ILE A 98 3.17 29.70 -10.92
CA ILE A 98 3.46 29.78 -12.35
C ILE A 98 4.12 31.15 -12.63
N PRO A 99 5.29 31.18 -13.30
CA PRO A 99 5.92 32.44 -13.68
C PRO A 99 5.04 33.23 -14.64
N VAL A 100 5.06 34.56 -14.49
CA VAL A 100 4.31 35.47 -15.35
C VAL A 100 4.93 35.48 -16.75
N ASP A 101 4.09 35.32 -17.77
CA ASP A 101 4.52 35.39 -19.17
C ASP A 101 5.20 36.73 -19.48
N ARG A 102 6.26 36.67 -20.27
CA ARG A 102 6.95 37.86 -20.78
C ARG A 102 6.35 38.28 -22.13
N SER A 103 6.63 39.53 -22.55
CA SER A 103 6.26 39.99 -23.88
C SER A 103 6.79 39.03 -24.96
N ILE A 104 6.08 38.91 -26.08
CA ILE A 104 6.41 38.00 -27.20
C ILE A 104 7.65 38.50 -27.99
N GLU A 105 8.36 39.50 -27.48
CA GLU A 105 9.54 40.03 -28.14
C GLU A 105 10.70 39.02 -28.03
N PRO A 106 11.42 38.75 -29.14
CA PRO A 106 12.57 37.87 -29.13
C PRO A 106 13.64 38.35 -28.14
N THR A 107 14.23 37.42 -27.40
CA THR A 107 15.39 37.71 -26.55
C THR A 107 16.64 38.00 -27.41
N TYR A 108 17.32 39.11 -27.14
CA TYR A 108 18.61 39.46 -27.74
C TYR A 108 19.71 39.36 -26.69
N LEU A 109 20.67 38.45 -26.88
CA LEU A 109 21.77 38.25 -25.93
C LEU A 109 23.10 38.71 -26.49
N ASP A 110 23.90 39.40 -25.69
CA ASP A 110 25.30 39.67 -26.00
C ASP A 110 26.19 38.42 -25.82
N HIS A 111 27.44 38.50 -26.31
CA HIS A 111 28.39 37.40 -26.22
C HIS A 111 28.64 36.90 -24.79
N ASN A 112 28.64 37.79 -23.79
CA ASN A 112 28.88 37.41 -22.40
C ASN A 112 27.66 36.70 -21.79
N GLN A 113 26.46 37.17 -22.09
CA GLN A 113 25.20 36.53 -21.69
C GLN A 113 25.08 35.12 -22.25
N ILE A 114 25.47 34.92 -23.52
CA ILE A 114 25.48 33.59 -24.17
C ILE A 114 26.53 32.69 -23.53
N TYR A 115 27.74 33.21 -23.28
CA TYR A 115 28.79 32.46 -22.60
C TYR A 115 28.35 31.98 -21.21
N LEU A 116 27.71 32.85 -20.42
CA LEU A 116 27.18 32.49 -19.10
C LEU A 116 26.06 31.46 -19.20
N LEU A 117 25.14 31.62 -20.15
CA LEU A 117 24.04 30.67 -20.38
C LEU A 117 24.57 29.28 -20.76
N ILE A 118 25.54 29.20 -21.67
CA ILE A 118 26.17 27.93 -22.06
C ILE A 118 26.88 27.28 -20.86
N ASN A 119 27.59 28.07 -20.05
CA ASN A 119 28.22 27.55 -18.84
C ASN A 119 27.20 27.03 -17.84
N ASP A 120 26.07 27.73 -17.63
CA ASP A 120 24.97 27.26 -16.79
C ASP A 120 24.42 25.92 -17.30
N PHE A 121 24.19 25.80 -18.61
CA PHE A 121 23.77 24.54 -19.23
C PHE A 121 24.80 23.42 -19.07
N ILE A 122 26.08 23.69 -19.29
CA ILE A 122 27.15 22.68 -19.12
C ILE A 122 27.20 22.23 -17.65
N CYS A 123 27.10 23.16 -16.71
CA CYS A 123 27.05 22.85 -15.28
C CYS A 123 25.85 21.96 -14.95
N GLU A 124 24.68 22.29 -15.48
CA GLU A 124 23.46 21.52 -15.22
C GLU A 124 23.48 20.14 -15.87
N VAL A 125 23.93 20.03 -17.12
CA VAL A 125 24.11 18.74 -17.81
C VAL A 125 25.12 17.86 -17.05
N HIS A 126 26.22 18.46 -16.58
CA HIS A 126 27.18 17.75 -15.75
C HIS A 126 26.56 17.29 -14.42
N ARG A 127 25.75 18.14 -13.78
CA ARG A 127 25.02 17.80 -12.54
C ARG A 127 24.07 16.63 -12.77
N VAL A 128 23.19 16.70 -13.77
CA VAL A 128 22.21 15.66 -14.11
C VAL A 128 22.88 14.34 -14.45
N LYS A 129 24.01 14.37 -15.17
CA LYS A 129 24.77 13.16 -15.54
C LYS A 129 25.22 12.34 -14.32
N TYR A 130 25.54 13.02 -13.21
CA TYR A 130 26.01 12.39 -11.98
C TYR A 130 24.98 12.41 -10.86
N MET A 131 23.75 12.88 -11.12
CA MET A 131 22.70 12.92 -10.12
C MET A 131 22.20 11.49 -9.82
N PRO A 132 22.19 11.08 -8.54
CA PRO A 132 21.52 9.87 -8.11
C PRO A 132 20.02 9.90 -8.41
N LEU A 133 19.38 8.73 -8.44
CA LEU A 133 17.94 8.60 -8.64
C LEU A 133 17.11 9.42 -7.65
N LEU A 134 17.50 9.41 -6.37
CA LEU A 134 16.86 10.20 -5.32
C LEU A 134 17.93 10.97 -4.57
N VAL A 135 17.71 12.28 -4.44
CA VAL A 135 18.58 13.21 -3.71
C VAL A 135 17.72 14.05 -2.79
N GLU A 136 18.25 14.42 -1.64
CA GLU A 136 17.54 15.27 -0.69
C GLU A 136 17.24 16.65 -1.31
N ASP A 137 15.97 17.05 -1.31
CA ASP A 137 15.49 18.37 -1.76
C ASP A 137 15.95 18.78 -3.18
N ASP A 138 15.93 17.86 -4.13
CA ASP A 138 16.33 18.14 -5.53
C ASP A 138 15.38 19.08 -6.30
N GLY A 139 14.22 19.40 -5.73
CA GLY A 139 13.21 20.30 -6.29
C GLY A 139 12.44 19.74 -7.49
N VAL A 140 12.72 18.50 -7.90
CA VAL A 140 12.14 17.85 -9.10
C VAL A 140 11.38 16.58 -8.73
N THR A 141 11.86 15.82 -7.75
CA THR A 141 11.26 14.57 -7.31
C THR A 141 9.99 14.85 -6.50
N SER A 142 8.87 14.26 -6.91
CA SER A 142 7.60 14.41 -6.21
C SER A 142 7.51 13.51 -4.98
N GLU A 143 6.63 13.85 -4.02
CA GLU A 143 6.32 12.96 -2.88
C GLU A 143 5.85 11.57 -3.33
N GLY A 144 5.13 11.50 -4.47
CA GLY A 144 4.71 10.24 -5.07
C GLY A 144 5.90 9.37 -5.48
N ASP A 145 6.97 9.96 -5.98
CA ASP A 145 8.17 9.25 -6.42
C ASP A 145 8.95 8.67 -5.23
N TYR A 146 9.12 9.43 -4.14
CA TYR A 146 9.73 8.92 -2.91
C TYR A 146 8.97 7.71 -2.38
N VAL A 147 7.64 7.79 -2.32
CA VAL A 147 6.78 6.70 -1.83
C VAL A 147 6.81 5.51 -2.79
N ALA A 148 6.85 5.72 -4.10
CA ALA A 148 6.92 4.65 -5.09
C ALA A 148 8.23 3.85 -4.97
N TRP A 149 9.35 4.54 -4.86
CA TRP A 149 10.69 3.94 -4.82
C TRP A 149 11.07 3.36 -3.46
N THR A 150 10.76 4.06 -2.37
CA THR A 150 11.23 3.68 -1.02
C THR A 150 10.11 3.11 -0.15
N GLY A 151 8.85 3.44 -0.45
CA GLY A 151 7.73 3.20 0.44
C GLY A 151 7.54 4.27 1.51
N TRP A 152 8.30 5.37 1.49
CA TRP A 152 8.28 6.44 2.49
C TRP A 152 8.24 7.81 1.81
N ASN A 153 7.62 8.79 2.47
CA ASN A 153 7.61 10.18 2.02
C ASN A 153 8.94 10.89 2.39
N LEU A 154 9.19 12.07 1.84
CA LEU A 154 10.46 12.77 2.06
C LEU A 154 10.69 13.10 3.55
N SER A 155 9.65 13.55 4.25
CA SER A 155 9.74 13.86 5.68
C SER A 155 10.14 12.66 6.53
N GLN A 156 9.61 11.46 6.23
CA GLN A 156 9.94 10.21 6.92
C GLN A 156 11.38 9.79 6.62
N LEU A 157 11.83 9.93 5.36
CA LEU A 157 13.20 9.64 4.98
C LEU A 157 14.18 10.59 5.68
N LYS A 158 13.85 11.87 5.81
CA LYS A 158 14.66 12.85 6.55
C LYS A 158 14.77 12.51 8.03
N ASP A 159 13.65 12.17 8.68
CA ASP A 159 13.67 11.73 10.08
C ASP A 159 14.54 10.48 10.26
N MET A 160 14.32 9.43 9.46
CA MET A 160 15.15 8.22 9.48
C MET A 160 16.64 8.52 9.23
N THR A 161 16.94 9.43 8.30
CA THR A 161 18.31 9.86 8.00
C THR A 161 18.96 10.51 9.22
N SER A 162 18.21 11.34 9.95
CA SER A 162 18.70 11.99 11.17
C SER A 162 19.06 10.99 12.28
N LEU A 163 18.33 9.88 12.37
CA LEU A 163 18.59 8.82 13.38
C LEU A 163 19.90 8.07 13.11
N ILE A 164 20.24 7.84 11.83
CA ILE A 164 21.40 7.04 11.44
C ILE A 164 22.65 7.88 11.18
N SER A 165 22.50 9.15 10.81
CA SER A 165 23.62 10.02 10.41
C SER A 165 24.75 10.11 11.45
N PRO A 166 24.48 10.18 12.78
CA PRO A 166 25.54 10.19 13.79
C PRO A 166 26.43 8.93 13.80
N ARG A 167 25.91 7.81 13.29
CA ARG A 167 26.62 6.52 13.21
C ARG A 167 27.32 6.30 11.87
N MET A 168 27.16 7.23 10.92
CA MET A 168 27.74 7.13 9.58
C MET A 168 28.99 8.01 9.47
N HIS A 169 30.10 7.41 9.04
CA HIS A 169 31.28 8.19 8.64
C HIS A 169 30.98 8.99 7.37
N LYS A 170 31.19 10.31 7.42
CA LYS A 170 31.12 11.16 6.23
C LYS A 170 32.17 10.70 5.23
N SER A 171 31.75 10.26 4.06
CA SER A 171 32.65 9.97 2.94
C SER A 171 32.33 10.91 1.78
N LYS A 172 33.33 11.22 0.95
CA LYS A 172 33.15 12.05 -0.25
C LYS A 172 32.15 11.46 -1.27
N HIS A 173 31.74 10.20 -1.13
CA HIS A 173 31.00 9.44 -2.14
C HIS A 173 29.72 8.80 -1.62
N ARG A 174 29.28 9.12 -0.40
CA ARG A 174 28.07 8.53 0.19
C ARG A 174 27.45 9.52 1.16
N GLN A 175 26.30 10.09 0.79
CA GLN A 175 25.48 10.82 1.74
C GLN A 175 24.57 9.85 2.52
N PRO A 176 24.32 10.09 3.82
CA PRO A 176 23.41 9.27 4.62
C PRO A 176 22.02 9.08 4.00
N PHE A 177 21.45 10.15 3.43
CA PHE A 177 20.13 10.13 2.78
C PHE A 177 20.10 9.17 1.58
N GLU A 178 21.09 9.26 0.69
CA GLU A 178 21.20 8.38 -0.49
C GLU A 178 21.40 6.92 -0.07
N ALA A 179 22.21 6.67 0.96
CA ALA A 179 22.42 5.34 1.51
C ALA A 179 21.14 4.72 2.09
N LEU A 180 20.36 5.53 2.81
CA LEU A 180 19.04 5.15 3.30
C LEU A 180 18.07 4.85 2.15
N CYS A 181 18.06 5.68 1.10
CA CYS A 181 17.22 5.46 -0.07
C CYS A 181 17.60 4.15 -0.78
N MET A 182 18.89 3.85 -0.95
CA MET A 182 19.34 2.57 -1.51
C MET A 182 18.84 1.37 -0.69
N TYR A 183 18.86 1.47 0.64
CA TYR A 183 18.34 0.44 1.54
C TYR A 183 16.84 0.19 1.34
N TRP A 184 16.04 1.26 1.38
CA TRP A 184 14.59 1.13 1.22
C TRP A 184 14.19 0.72 -0.19
N ILE A 185 14.87 1.19 -1.23
CA ILE A 185 14.66 0.75 -2.60
C ILE A 185 14.92 -0.76 -2.72
N LYS A 186 15.97 -1.30 -2.09
CA LYS A 186 16.20 -2.75 -2.09
C LYS A 186 15.01 -3.49 -1.49
N LEU A 187 14.52 -3.08 -0.33
CA LEU A 187 13.36 -3.74 0.29
C LEU A 187 12.06 -3.55 -0.50
N LYS A 188 11.84 -2.35 -1.04
CA LYS A 188 10.61 -1.97 -1.73
C LYS A 188 10.49 -2.63 -3.10
N THR A 189 11.59 -2.68 -3.85
CA THR A 189 11.60 -3.10 -5.27
C THR A 189 12.24 -4.47 -5.51
N ASN A 190 13.02 -4.98 -4.55
CA ASN A 190 13.84 -6.18 -4.66
C ASN A 190 14.89 -6.17 -5.80
N LEU A 191 15.25 -4.99 -6.33
CA LEU A 191 16.30 -4.88 -7.35
C LEU A 191 17.65 -5.43 -6.85
N SER A 192 18.51 -5.83 -7.79
CA SER A 192 19.88 -6.23 -7.47
C SER A 192 20.71 -5.04 -6.98
N PHE A 193 21.72 -5.30 -6.15
CA PHE A 193 22.63 -4.24 -5.69
C PHE A 193 23.34 -3.52 -6.85
N ARG A 194 23.58 -4.22 -7.97
CA ARG A 194 24.14 -3.62 -9.20
C ARG A 194 23.17 -2.61 -9.82
N GLN A 195 21.90 -2.98 -9.98
CA GLN A 195 20.87 -2.07 -10.51
C GLN A 195 20.73 -0.83 -9.64
N ILE A 196 20.68 -1.00 -8.31
CA ILE A 196 20.60 0.12 -7.36
C ILE A 196 21.84 1.01 -7.48
N GLY A 197 23.04 0.43 -7.54
CA GLY A 197 24.27 1.22 -7.71
C GLY A 197 24.31 2.03 -9.01
N THR A 198 23.77 1.49 -10.11
CA THR A 198 23.63 2.22 -11.38
C THR A 198 22.63 3.37 -11.28
N LEU A 199 21.51 3.17 -10.58
CA LEU A 199 20.50 4.21 -10.34
C LEU A 199 21.06 5.35 -9.48
N PHE A 200 21.90 5.04 -8.49
CA PHE A 200 22.53 6.02 -7.61
C PHE A 200 23.88 6.56 -8.11
N LYS A 201 24.26 6.25 -9.36
CA LYS A 201 25.51 6.71 -9.99
C LYS A 201 26.75 6.45 -9.13
N VAL A 202 26.78 5.33 -8.41
CA VAL A 202 27.89 4.97 -7.51
C VAL A 202 29.17 4.83 -8.35
N GLN A 203 30.08 5.79 -8.21
CA GLN A 203 31.30 5.88 -9.02
C GLN A 203 32.36 4.90 -8.52
N SER A 204 32.59 3.83 -9.28
CA SER A 204 33.64 2.86 -8.97
C SER A 204 33.95 1.90 -10.13
N LYS A 205 35.06 1.14 -10.06
CA LYS A 205 35.33 -0.03 -10.94
C LYS A 205 34.16 -1.03 -10.83
N GLU A 206 33.75 -1.70 -11.91
CA GLU A 206 32.47 -2.43 -11.98
C GLU A 206 32.17 -3.38 -10.80
N GLU A 207 33.11 -4.25 -10.45
CA GLU A 207 32.95 -5.26 -9.38
C GLU A 207 32.76 -4.63 -7.99
N SER A 208 33.25 -3.41 -7.80
CA SER A 208 33.13 -2.68 -6.55
C SER A 208 31.82 -1.91 -6.39
N ILE A 209 31.00 -1.73 -7.44
CA ILE A 209 29.70 -1.04 -7.30
C ILE A 209 28.72 -1.91 -6.51
N ARG A 210 28.55 -3.18 -6.91
CA ARG A 210 27.67 -4.14 -6.22
C ARG A 210 28.03 -4.22 -4.74
N LYS A 211 29.31 -4.46 -4.46
CA LYS A 211 29.82 -4.65 -3.09
C LYS A 211 29.65 -3.40 -2.23
N ARG A 212 29.92 -2.20 -2.77
CA ARG A 212 29.70 -0.95 -2.02
C ARG A 212 28.23 -0.74 -1.62
N VAL A 213 27.29 -1.04 -2.51
CA VAL A 213 25.86 -0.91 -2.24
C VAL A 213 25.42 -1.96 -1.21
N GLU A 214 25.89 -3.19 -1.35
CA GLU A 214 25.66 -4.28 -0.40
C GLU A 214 26.18 -3.94 1.01
N ASP A 215 27.43 -3.48 1.12
CA ASP A 215 28.02 -3.05 2.40
C ASP A 215 27.25 -1.87 3.01
N SER A 216 26.79 -0.94 2.16
CA SER A 216 25.91 0.15 2.60
C SER A 216 24.59 -0.39 3.12
N PHE A 217 23.97 -1.33 2.42
CA PHE A 217 22.69 -1.93 2.80
C PHE A 217 22.77 -2.59 4.18
N HIS A 218 23.82 -3.39 4.43
CA HIS A 218 24.01 -4.06 5.72
C HIS A 218 24.36 -3.08 6.85
N ALA A 219 25.13 -2.03 6.57
CA ALA A 219 25.39 -0.98 7.57
C ALA A 219 24.10 -0.26 7.96
N ILE A 220 23.31 0.18 6.97
CA ILE A 220 22.03 0.86 7.21
C ILE A 220 21.03 -0.07 7.92
N SER A 221 21.00 -1.37 7.59
CA SER A 221 20.10 -2.30 8.27
C SER A 221 20.37 -2.36 9.78
N ASN A 222 21.64 -2.39 10.17
CA ASN A 222 22.01 -2.42 11.60
C ASN A 222 21.72 -1.08 12.28
N TYR A 223 22.06 0.04 11.64
CA TYR A 223 21.79 1.36 12.22
C TYR A 223 20.30 1.63 12.42
N LEU A 224 19.45 1.27 11.45
CA LEU A 224 18.00 1.41 11.58
C LEU A 224 17.44 0.45 12.62
N TYR A 225 17.93 -0.79 12.66
CA TYR A 225 17.51 -1.76 13.66
C TYR A 225 17.73 -1.21 15.07
N ASP A 226 18.97 -0.80 15.38
CA ASP A 226 19.31 -0.28 16.69
C ASP A 226 18.57 1.03 17.06
N ALA A 227 18.27 1.86 16.06
CA ALA A 227 17.63 3.16 16.28
C ALA A 227 16.11 3.08 16.40
N ILE A 228 15.46 2.11 15.74
CA ILE A 228 14.00 2.05 15.63
C ILE A 228 13.42 0.89 16.43
N VAL A 229 13.99 -0.31 16.32
CA VAL A 229 13.37 -1.53 16.85
C VAL A 229 13.19 -1.46 18.38
N PRO A 230 14.21 -1.10 19.20
CA PRO A 230 14.04 -1.05 20.65
C PRO A 230 12.96 -0.09 21.16
N SER A 231 12.60 0.94 20.38
CA SER A 231 11.61 1.96 20.77
C SER A 231 10.22 1.74 20.18
N HIS A 232 10.08 0.83 19.20
CA HIS A 232 8.84 0.68 18.43
C HIS A 232 8.45 -0.76 18.14
N LEU A 233 9.19 -1.75 18.64
CA LEU A 233 8.89 -3.18 18.46
C LEU A 233 9.50 -4.00 19.61
N GLY A 234 8.88 -5.15 19.90
CA GLY A 234 9.31 -6.08 20.94
C GLY A 234 8.58 -5.86 22.25
N ILE A 235 8.23 -6.93 22.96
CA ILE A 235 7.36 -6.86 24.14
C ILE A 235 7.74 -5.80 25.20
N ASN A 236 9.03 -5.47 25.32
CA ASN A 236 9.53 -4.55 26.35
C ASN A 236 9.41 -3.06 26.00
N HIS A 237 9.14 -2.69 24.74
CA HIS A 237 9.07 -1.27 24.36
C HIS A 237 7.74 -0.61 24.76
N LEU A 238 6.70 -1.41 25.02
CA LEU A 238 5.33 -0.95 25.24
C LEU A 238 4.86 -1.34 26.65
N SER A 239 4.36 -0.38 27.42
CA SER A 239 3.72 -0.69 28.70
C SER A 239 2.35 -1.34 28.48
N ARG A 240 1.91 -2.16 29.45
CA ARG A 240 0.57 -2.77 29.45
C ARG A 240 -0.54 -1.72 29.31
N ALA A 241 -0.45 -0.62 30.06
CA ALA A 241 -1.42 0.47 30.00
C ALA A 241 -1.54 1.05 28.59
N LEU A 242 -0.40 1.28 27.91
CA LEU A 242 -0.40 1.78 26.54
C LEU A 242 -0.94 0.72 25.56
N ALA A 243 -0.59 -0.56 25.74
CA ALA A 243 -1.09 -1.66 24.93
C ALA A 243 -2.62 -1.79 24.95
N ILE A 244 -3.25 -1.60 26.11
CA ILE A 244 -4.72 -1.60 26.24
C ILE A 244 -5.35 -0.44 25.44
N THR A 245 -4.67 0.70 25.28
CA THR A 245 -5.18 1.81 24.45
C THR A 245 -5.29 1.46 22.96
N HIS A 246 -4.69 0.36 22.52
CA HIS A 246 -4.83 -0.16 21.15
C HIS A 246 -6.07 -1.04 20.96
N HIS A 247 -6.91 -1.19 21.99
CA HIS A 247 -8.22 -1.82 21.83
C HIS A 247 -9.11 -1.01 20.90
N THR A 248 -9.90 -1.73 20.11
CA THR A 248 -10.96 -1.16 19.28
C THR A 248 -12.30 -1.33 19.99
N ALA A 249 -13.33 -0.63 19.53
CA ALA A 249 -14.70 -0.80 20.01
C ALA A 249 -15.12 -2.27 20.04
N TYR A 250 -14.78 -3.05 19.01
CA TYR A 250 -15.10 -4.49 18.96
C TYR A 250 -14.39 -5.27 20.07
N THR A 251 -13.09 -5.07 20.29
CA THR A 251 -12.36 -5.78 21.35
C THR A 251 -12.90 -5.41 22.72
N THR A 252 -13.10 -4.11 22.98
CA THR A 252 -13.62 -3.63 24.26
C THR A 252 -15.03 -4.14 24.54
N THR A 253 -15.93 -4.09 23.55
CA THR A 253 -17.30 -4.59 23.70
C THR A 253 -17.36 -6.11 23.83
N PHE A 254 -16.51 -6.85 23.10
CA PHE A 254 -16.59 -8.32 23.07
C PHE A 254 -15.87 -8.98 24.24
N PHE A 255 -14.76 -8.39 24.70
CA PHE A 255 -13.86 -9.03 25.67
C PHE A 255 -13.54 -8.16 26.90
N GLY A 256 -14.14 -6.96 27.01
CA GLY A 256 -13.94 -6.08 28.16
C GLY A 256 -12.58 -5.36 28.15
N SER A 257 -12.00 -5.19 29.33
CA SER A 257 -10.75 -4.45 29.54
C SER A 257 -9.48 -5.31 29.49
N SER A 258 -9.61 -6.64 29.41
CA SER A 258 -8.47 -7.56 29.35
C SER A 258 -7.63 -7.32 28.08
N LEU A 259 -6.31 -7.35 28.20
CA LEU A 259 -5.44 -7.14 27.04
C LEU A 259 -5.71 -8.23 26.00
N ALA A 260 -5.78 -7.85 24.73
CA ALA A 260 -6.02 -8.77 23.64
C ALA A 260 -4.85 -8.73 22.66
N LEU A 261 -4.24 -9.89 22.42
CA LEU A 261 -3.18 -10.07 21.42
C LEU A 261 -3.68 -10.96 20.28
N ILE A 262 -3.32 -10.60 19.06
CA ILE A 262 -3.64 -11.36 17.85
C ILE A 262 -2.37 -12.02 17.35
N TRP A 263 -2.43 -13.34 17.15
CA TRP A 263 -1.32 -14.13 16.61
C TRP A 263 -1.64 -14.61 15.20
N ASP A 264 -0.67 -14.49 14.30
CA ASP A 264 -0.76 -15.12 12.99
C ASP A 264 0.63 -15.36 12.38
N GLY A 265 0.74 -16.44 11.61
CA GLY A 265 1.96 -16.81 10.92
C GLY A 265 2.09 -16.10 9.58
N THR A 266 3.28 -15.58 9.28
CA THR A 266 3.66 -15.15 7.93
C THR A 266 4.92 -15.88 7.48
N TYR A 267 5.26 -15.75 6.20
CA TYR A 267 6.42 -16.44 5.62
C TYR A 267 7.11 -15.60 4.57
N ILE A 268 8.43 -15.78 4.41
CA ILE A 268 9.24 -15.13 3.39
C ILE A 268 9.85 -16.22 2.53
N TYR A 269 9.66 -16.13 1.21
CA TYR A 269 10.19 -17.12 0.29
C TYR A 269 11.68 -16.93 0.10
N CYS A 270 12.43 -18.02 0.04
CA CYS A 270 13.85 -18.03 -0.29
C CYS A 270 14.12 -18.98 -1.46
N ASN A 271 15.29 -18.84 -2.07
CA ASN A 271 15.77 -19.79 -3.07
C ASN A 271 16.03 -21.17 -2.44
N LYS A 272 16.11 -22.21 -3.27
CA LYS A 272 16.54 -23.56 -2.86
C LYS A 272 18.02 -23.53 -2.48
N SER A 273 18.40 -24.29 -1.45
CA SER A 273 19.80 -24.40 -1.00
C SER A 273 20.51 -25.56 -1.68
N GLU A 274 21.81 -25.40 -1.88
CA GLU A 274 22.72 -26.50 -2.16
C GLU A 274 23.07 -27.27 -0.88
N ASP A 275 23.00 -26.62 0.29
CA ASP A 275 23.07 -27.30 1.59
C ASP A 275 21.79 -28.10 1.81
N HIS A 276 21.90 -29.43 1.79
CA HIS A 276 20.76 -30.32 1.93
C HIS A 276 20.01 -30.17 3.26
N LYS A 277 20.69 -29.82 4.36
CA LYS A 277 20.04 -29.61 5.65
C LYS A 277 19.22 -28.33 5.62
N LEU A 278 19.82 -27.22 5.16
CA LEU A 278 19.10 -25.95 5.02
C LEU A 278 17.95 -26.05 4.02
N GLN A 279 18.15 -26.79 2.92
CA GLN A 279 17.12 -27.08 1.94
C GLN A 279 15.90 -27.77 2.59
N GLN A 280 16.12 -28.81 3.41
CA GLN A 280 15.06 -29.53 4.11
C GLN A 280 14.35 -28.65 5.14
N GLU A 281 15.11 -27.85 5.90
CA GLU A 281 14.55 -26.98 6.95
C GLU A 281 13.73 -25.82 6.40
N THR A 282 14.06 -25.34 5.20
CA THR A 282 13.34 -24.25 4.52
C THR A 282 12.23 -24.74 3.60
N TYR A 283 12.09 -26.05 3.34
CA TYR A 283 11.03 -26.54 2.45
C TYR A 283 9.68 -26.66 3.16
N SER A 284 8.64 -26.01 2.63
CA SER A 284 7.26 -26.16 3.07
C SER A 284 6.49 -27.10 2.15
N GLY A 285 6.05 -28.26 2.65
CA GLY A 285 5.19 -29.17 1.90
C GLY A 285 3.86 -28.51 1.50
N GLN A 286 3.23 -27.78 2.42
CA GLN A 286 1.95 -27.08 2.20
C GLN A 286 2.02 -26.05 1.07
N LYS A 287 3.13 -25.30 0.96
CA LYS A 287 3.32 -24.29 -0.09
C LYS A 287 4.10 -24.81 -1.30
N SER A 288 4.64 -26.04 -1.22
CA SER A 288 5.52 -26.65 -2.21
C SER A 288 6.68 -25.73 -2.63
N ARG A 289 7.25 -24.98 -1.68
CA ARG A 289 8.25 -23.92 -1.90
C ARG A 289 9.19 -23.78 -0.70
N HIS A 290 10.38 -23.23 -0.94
CA HIS A 290 11.32 -22.84 0.12
C HIS A 290 10.94 -21.49 0.74
N LEU A 291 10.89 -21.44 2.08
CA LEU A 291 10.53 -20.27 2.86
C LEU A 291 11.09 -20.35 4.30
N VAL A 292 11.05 -19.24 5.00
CA VAL A 292 11.15 -19.18 6.46
C VAL A 292 9.88 -18.55 7.03
N LYS A 293 9.52 -18.89 8.26
CA LYS A 293 8.30 -18.42 8.91
C LYS A 293 8.59 -17.39 9.99
N PHE A 294 7.63 -16.50 10.22
CA PHE A 294 7.63 -15.51 11.30
C PHE A 294 6.26 -15.51 11.95
N MET A 295 6.22 -15.27 13.26
CA MET A 295 4.99 -15.12 14.02
C MET A 295 4.77 -13.64 14.34
N SER A 296 3.70 -13.06 13.81
CA SER A 296 3.29 -11.71 14.18
C SER A 296 2.41 -11.74 15.41
N ILE A 297 2.73 -10.88 16.39
CA ILE A 297 1.92 -10.60 17.56
C ILE A 297 1.47 -9.14 17.44
N ILE A 298 0.16 -8.91 17.34
CA ILE A 298 -0.40 -7.60 16.99
C ILE A 298 -1.53 -7.22 17.95
N LEU A 299 -1.64 -5.93 18.24
CA LEU A 299 -2.75 -5.37 19.02
C LEU A 299 -3.98 -5.13 18.13
N PRO A 300 -5.18 -4.94 18.72
CA PRO A 300 -6.43 -4.96 17.96
C PRO A 300 -6.63 -3.85 16.93
N ASP A 301 -5.90 -2.75 17.01
CA ASP A 301 -5.89 -1.65 16.03
C ASP A 301 -4.86 -1.84 14.91
N GLY A 302 -4.12 -2.96 14.95
CA GLY A 302 -3.07 -3.32 14.01
C GLY A 302 -1.65 -2.87 14.39
N TYR A 303 -1.45 -2.31 15.58
CA TYR A 303 -0.10 -2.03 16.09
C TYR A 303 0.70 -3.32 16.31
N ILE A 304 1.90 -3.38 15.75
CA ILE A 304 2.71 -4.61 15.77
C ILE A 304 3.45 -4.67 17.11
N LEU A 305 3.07 -5.58 18.01
CA LEU A 305 3.78 -5.72 19.28
C LEU A 305 5.15 -6.36 19.05
N ASP A 306 5.18 -7.47 18.31
CA ASP A 306 6.43 -8.10 17.88
C ASP A 306 6.25 -8.93 16.60
N LEU A 307 7.37 -9.25 15.95
CA LEU A 307 7.45 -10.13 14.79
C LEU A 307 8.64 -11.07 14.98
N ILE A 308 8.35 -12.29 15.42
CA ILE A 308 9.34 -13.23 15.96
C ILE A 308 9.72 -14.26 14.90
N GLY A 309 11.01 -14.54 14.74
CA GLY A 309 11.53 -15.57 13.84
C GLY A 309 13.03 -15.37 13.56
N PRO A 310 13.57 -15.97 12.48
CA PRO A 310 12.91 -16.91 11.57
C PRO A 310 12.71 -18.31 12.18
N PHE A 311 11.64 -18.99 11.79
CA PHE A 311 11.36 -20.40 12.09
C PHE A 311 11.44 -21.27 10.83
N LYS A 312 11.61 -22.58 11.02
CA LYS A 312 11.69 -23.57 9.94
C LYS A 312 10.37 -23.67 9.20
N ALA A 313 10.42 -23.96 7.90
CA ALA A 313 9.23 -24.03 7.05
C ALA A 313 8.27 -25.17 7.40
N LYS A 314 8.82 -26.26 7.95
CA LYS A 314 8.07 -27.46 8.36
C LYS A 314 7.30 -27.27 9.67
N ASP A 315 7.69 -26.29 10.49
CA ASP A 315 7.02 -26.05 11.77
C ASP A 315 5.70 -25.33 11.49
N ASN A 316 4.59 -25.89 11.97
CA ASN A 316 3.27 -25.27 11.87
C ASN A 316 3.11 -24.15 12.91
N ASP A 317 2.04 -23.38 12.80
CA ASP A 317 1.82 -22.21 13.66
C ASP A 317 1.73 -22.61 15.12
N ALA A 318 1.06 -23.73 15.44
CA ALA A 318 1.01 -24.27 16.80
C ALA A 318 2.39 -24.57 17.39
N LYS A 319 3.28 -25.24 16.63
CA LYS A 319 4.64 -25.57 17.09
C LYS A 319 5.50 -24.33 17.27
N ILE A 320 5.39 -23.36 16.36
CA ILE A 320 6.09 -22.08 16.45
C ILE A 320 5.63 -21.32 17.70
N SER A 321 4.32 -21.19 17.90
CA SER A 321 3.76 -20.52 19.08
C SER A 321 4.16 -21.21 20.37
N LYS A 322 4.16 -22.55 20.41
CA LYS A 322 4.62 -23.28 21.59
C LYS A 322 6.07 -22.96 21.91
N ALA A 323 6.95 -22.97 20.91
CA ALA A 323 8.35 -22.59 21.10
C ALA A 323 8.49 -21.14 21.58
N ILE A 324 7.68 -20.20 21.06
CA ILE A 324 7.67 -18.82 21.53
C ILE A 324 7.22 -18.77 23.00
N LEU A 325 6.12 -19.43 23.36
CA LEU A 325 5.60 -19.43 24.74
C LEU A 325 6.60 -20.05 25.72
N GLU A 326 7.34 -21.09 25.31
CA GLU A 326 8.37 -21.75 26.12
C GLU A 326 9.68 -20.96 26.21
N MET A 327 10.05 -20.20 25.19
CA MET A 327 11.27 -19.39 25.17
C MET A 327 11.08 -18.00 25.80
N ASN A 328 9.84 -17.52 25.86
CA ASN A 328 9.52 -16.12 26.06
C ASN A 328 8.73 -15.93 27.36
N ASP A 329 9.42 -16.12 28.49
CA ASP A 329 8.94 -15.72 29.84
C ASP A 329 8.46 -14.25 29.86
N ASN A 330 8.86 -13.45 28.85
CA ASN A 330 8.50 -12.05 28.70
C ASN A 330 7.02 -11.78 28.38
N LEU A 331 6.20 -12.74 27.92
CA LEU A 331 4.77 -12.44 27.74
C LEU A 331 4.12 -11.99 29.05
N SER A 332 4.60 -12.48 30.18
CA SER A 332 4.19 -12.02 31.52
C SER A 332 4.54 -10.55 31.82
N VAL A 333 5.45 -9.93 31.06
CA VAL A 333 5.81 -8.50 31.19
C VAL A 333 4.62 -7.62 30.80
N ILE A 334 3.77 -8.09 29.89
CA ILE A 334 2.65 -7.31 29.36
C ILE A 334 1.30 -7.98 29.55
N CYS A 335 1.24 -9.31 29.63
CA CYS A 335 0.02 -10.10 29.79
C CYS A 335 -0.17 -10.59 31.23
N GLU A 336 -1.42 -10.68 31.66
CA GLU A 336 -1.88 -11.21 32.94
C GLU A 336 -2.86 -12.38 32.72
N PRO A 337 -3.07 -13.24 33.73
CA PRO A 337 -4.13 -14.25 33.66
C PRO A 337 -5.49 -13.61 33.36
N GLY A 338 -6.24 -14.22 32.44
CA GLY A 338 -7.52 -13.70 31.92
C GLY A 338 -7.39 -12.84 30.66
N ASP A 339 -6.18 -12.53 30.21
CA ASP A 339 -5.96 -11.84 28.93
C ASP A 339 -6.27 -12.71 27.72
N ILE A 340 -6.65 -12.05 26.63
CA ILE A 340 -7.24 -12.67 25.45
C ILE A 340 -6.16 -12.96 24.40
N GLN A 341 -6.12 -14.20 23.91
CA GLN A 341 -5.24 -14.61 22.80
C GLN A 341 -6.09 -15.00 21.60
N ILE A 342 -6.10 -14.14 20.58
CA ILE A 342 -6.93 -14.30 19.38
C ILE A 342 -6.09 -14.99 18.30
N VAL A 343 -6.51 -16.19 17.89
CA VAL A 343 -5.74 -17.05 17.00
C VAL A 343 -6.60 -17.61 15.87
N ASP A 344 -5.99 -18.05 14.77
CA ASP A 344 -6.68 -18.86 13.76
C ASP A 344 -6.76 -20.34 14.18
N ARG A 345 -7.56 -21.11 13.44
CA ARG A 345 -7.74 -22.55 13.60
C ARG A 345 -6.45 -23.37 13.56
N GLY A 346 -5.39 -22.86 12.93
CA GLY A 346 -4.08 -23.51 12.87
C GLY A 346 -3.37 -23.65 14.23
N PHE A 347 -3.86 -22.96 15.27
CA PHE A 347 -3.30 -22.92 16.62
C PHE A 347 -3.98 -23.89 17.58
N ARG A 348 -4.90 -24.74 17.09
CA ARG A 348 -5.65 -25.69 17.92
C ARG A 348 -4.75 -26.49 18.87
N ASP A 349 -3.64 -27.01 18.36
CA ASP A 349 -2.76 -27.91 19.11
C ASP A 349 -1.92 -27.19 20.19
N VAL A 350 -1.95 -25.85 20.23
CA VAL A 350 -1.28 -25.03 21.26
C VAL A 350 -2.27 -24.28 22.17
N ALA A 351 -3.58 -24.34 21.89
CA ALA A 351 -4.60 -23.65 22.70
C ALA A 351 -4.51 -24.01 24.20
N GLY A 352 -4.32 -25.30 24.52
CA GLY A 352 -4.16 -25.74 25.90
C GLY A 352 -2.91 -25.19 26.61
N VAL A 353 -1.86 -24.82 25.87
CA VAL A 353 -0.65 -24.17 26.45
C VAL A 353 -0.96 -22.73 26.84
N PHE A 354 -1.71 -21.99 26.02
CA PHE A 354 -2.19 -20.66 26.39
C PHE A 354 -3.10 -20.71 27.63
N GLU A 355 -4.02 -21.67 27.68
CA GLU A 355 -4.94 -21.86 28.82
C GLU A 355 -4.18 -22.22 30.11
N GLN A 356 -3.13 -23.05 30.03
CA GLN A 356 -2.25 -23.37 31.16
C GLN A 356 -1.49 -22.15 31.69
N LEU A 357 -1.19 -21.17 30.83
CA LEU A 357 -0.62 -19.89 31.22
C LEU A 357 -1.67 -18.90 31.77
N GLY A 358 -2.93 -19.33 31.86
CA GLY A 358 -4.03 -18.54 32.40
C GLY A 358 -4.71 -17.62 31.38
N PHE A 359 -4.44 -17.75 30.08
CA PHE A 359 -5.03 -16.90 29.05
C PHE A 359 -6.34 -17.46 28.49
N ASP A 360 -7.23 -16.56 28.04
CA ASP A 360 -8.47 -16.90 27.35
C ASP A 360 -8.26 -16.91 25.83
N VAL A 361 -8.38 -18.09 25.22
CA VAL A 361 -8.11 -18.28 23.78
C VAL A 361 -9.39 -18.07 22.97
N LYS A 362 -9.37 -17.12 22.03
CA LYS A 362 -10.45 -16.91 21.06
C LYS A 362 -10.04 -17.44 19.69
N MET A 363 -10.75 -18.44 19.20
CA MET A 363 -10.45 -19.13 17.94
C MET A 363 -11.75 -19.44 17.17
N PRO A 364 -11.76 -19.36 15.83
CA PRO A 364 -12.91 -19.75 15.02
C PRO A 364 -13.33 -21.22 15.25
N GLY A 365 -14.62 -21.46 15.46
CA GLY A 365 -15.17 -22.77 15.80
C GLY A 365 -14.90 -23.86 14.76
N PHE A 366 -14.85 -25.11 15.23
CA PHE A 366 -14.67 -26.30 14.39
C PHE A 366 -15.98 -27.05 14.20
N LEU A 367 -16.14 -27.66 13.03
CA LEU A 367 -17.24 -28.60 12.84
C LEU A 367 -16.97 -29.84 13.69
N LYS A 368 -18.00 -30.28 14.42
CA LYS A 368 -18.01 -31.61 15.04
C LYS A 368 -17.98 -32.67 13.95
N THR A 369 -17.54 -33.89 14.29
CA THR A 369 -17.62 -35.05 13.39
C THR A 369 -19.07 -35.17 12.87
N ASP A 370 -19.21 -35.38 11.56
CA ASP A 370 -20.48 -35.48 10.83
C ASP A 370 -21.36 -34.22 10.76
N ALA A 371 -20.98 -33.12 11.42
CA ALA A 371 -21.69 -31.86 11.32
C ALA A 371 -21.36 -31.13 10.00
N LYS A 372 -22.40 -30.72 9.27
CA LYS A 372 -22.25 -29.93 8.02
C LYS A 372 -22.11 -28.42 8.28
N GLN A 373 -22.52 -27.95 9.46
CA GLN A 373 -22.64 -26.54 9.81
C GLN A 373 -22.35 -26.32 11.30
N LEU A 374 -21.82 -25.14 11.65
CA LEU A 374 -21.71 -24.70 13.03
C LEU A 374 -23.10 -24.39 13.60
N ASP A 375 -23.32 -24.65 14.88
CA ASP A 375 -24.51 -24.13 15.55
C ASP A 375 -24.49 -22.59 15.61
N LEU A 376 -25.61 -22.00 16.02
CA LEU A 376 -25.81 -20.55 16.01
C LEU A 376 -24.76 -19.83 16.88
N ASP A 377 -24.55 -20.32 18.10
CA ASP A 377 -23.63 -19.73 19.08
C ASP A 377 -22.19 -19.82 18.57
N GLN A 378 -21.76 -21.00 18.11
CA GLN A 378 -20.43 -21.20 17.54
C GLN A 378 -20.18 -20.36 16.28
N ALA A 379 -21.21 -20.19 15.44
CA ALA A 379 -21.11 -19.39 14.23
C ALA A 379 -21.03 -17.89 14.55
N ASN A 380 -21.76 -17.42 15.56
CA ASN A 380 -21.71 -16.05 16.07
C ASN A 380 -20.36 -15.76 16.74
N ASP A 381 -19.87 -16.64 17.62
CA ASP A 381 -18.55 -16.52 18.26
C ASP A 381 -17.43 -16.48 17.22
N THR A 382 -17.50 -17.36 16.22
CA THR A 382 -16.58 -17.34 15.07
C THR A 382 -16.59 -15.99 14.37
N ARG A 383 -17.76 -15.35 14.22
CA ARG A 383 -17.84 -14.02 13.59
C ARG A 383 -17.18 -12.96 14.45
N MET A 384 -17.38 -12.98 15.77
CA MET A 384 -16.75 -12.03 16.69
C MET A 384 -15.23 -12.16 16.65
N THR A 385 -14.69 -13.38 16.76
CA THR A 385 -13.24 -13.64 16.64
C THR A 385 -12.70 -13.17 15.29
N THR A 386 -13.38 -13.46 14.18
CA THR A 386 -12.91 -13.00 12.86
C THR A 386 -13.05 -11.48 12.66
N LYS A 387 -13.98 -10.82 13.34
CA LYS A 387 -14.17 -9.36 13.32
C LYS A 387 -13.07 -8.61 14.08
N THR A 388 -12.44 -9.23 15.07
CA THR A 388 -11.29 -8.64 15.77
C THR A 388 -9.97 -9.05 15.13
N ARG A 389 -9.85 -10.27 14.60
CA ARG A 389 -8.60 -10.80 14.02
C ARG A 389 -8.19 -10.15 12.69
N TRP A 390 -9.12 -9.68 11.85
CA TRP A 390 -8.83 -9.28 10.46
C TRP A 390 -7.68 -8.27 10.28
N VAL A 391 -7.38 -7.46 11.30
CA VAL A 391 -6.29 -6.47 11.26
C VAL A 391 -4.92 -7.11 10.99
N VAL A 392 -4.70 -8.37 11.42
CA VAL A 392 -3.46 -9.10 11.15
C VAL A 392 -3.27 -9.40 9.66
N GLU A 393 -4.37 -9.69 8.95
CA GLU A 393 -4.36 -9.91 7.51
C GLU A 393 -4.04 -8.59 6.76
N SER A 394 -4.55 -7.47 7.27
CA SER A 394 -4.23 -6.13 6.76
C SER A 394 -2.74 -5.80 6.95
N PHE A 395 -2.19 -6.10 8.13
CA PHE A 395 -0.75 -5.96 8.39
C PHE A 395 0.07 -6.81 7.42
N HIS A 396 -0.22 -8.11 7.28
CA HIS A 396 0.52 -8.97 6.34
C HIS A 396 0.43 -8.43 4.91
N SER A 397 -0.74 -7.96 4.48
CA SER A 397 -0.90 -7.33 3.16
C SER A 397 0.00 -6.11 2.99
N GLN A 398 0.06 -5.22 4.00
CA GLN A 398 0.94 -4.05 4.00
C GLN A 398 2.42 -4.45 3.99
N PHE A 399 2.81 -5.41 4.81
CA PHE A 399 4.17 -5.95 4.89
C PHE A 399 4.63 -6.50 3.52
N LYS A 400 3.73 -7.21 2.82
CA LYS A 400 3.99 -7.74 1.47
C LYS A 400 3.98 -6.69 0.34
N LYS A 401 3.73 -5.40 0.63
CA LYS A 401 3.95 -4.31 -0.34
C LYS A 401 5.43 -4.01 -0.59
N TRP A 402 6.32 -4.50 0.27
CA TRP A 402 7.77 -4.50 0.03
C TRP A 402 8.12 -5.78 -0.71
N ARG A 403 8.50 -5.64 -1.99
CA ARG A 403 8.68 -6.77 -2.90
C ARG A 403 9.71 -7.78 -2.40
N PHE A 404 10.71 -7.31 -1.66
CA PHE A 404 11.71 -8.17 -1.03
C PHE A 404 11.07 -9.24 -0.13
N PHE A 405 9.97 -8.93 0.55
CA PHE A 405 9.28 -9.87 1.44
C PHE A 405 8.17 -10.67 0.75
N SER A 406 7.71 -10.28 -0.44
CA SER A 406 6.71 -11.03 -1.23
C SER A 406 7.32 -11.99 -2.24
N GLU A 407 8.53 -11.70 -2.71
CA GLU A 407 9.26 -12.47 -3.71
C GLU A 407 10.25 -13.45 -3.08
N ARG A 408 10.95 -14.23 -3.92
CA ARG A 408 12.02 -15.12 -3.46
C ARG A 408 13.29 -14.32 -3.24
N ILE A 409 13.86 -14.41 -2.04
CA ILE A 409 15.16 -13.82 -1.72
C ILE A 409 16.30 -14.83 -1.89
N ASN A 410 17.51 -14.30 -2.07
CA ASN A 410 18.72 -15.13 -1.97
C ASN A 410 18.90 -15.61 -0.52
N GLN A 411 19.45 -16.81 -0.36
CA GLN A 411 19.66 -17.45 0.94
C GLN A 411 20.63 -16.71 1.85
N ASP A 412 21.57 -15.98 1.27
CA ASP A 412 22.53 -15.16 2.03
C ASP A 412 21.81 -14.15 2.95
N PHE A 413 20.61 -13.70 2.57
CA PHE A 413 19.79 -12.82 3.40
C PHE A 413 19.17 -13.52 4.62
N LEU A 414 19.17 -14.85 4.71
CA LEU A 414 18.67 -15.56 5.88
C LEU A 414 19.49 -15.25 7.14
N LEU A 415 20.75 -14.85 6.99
CA LEU A 415 21.61 -14.45 8.11
C LEU A 415 21.13 -13.15 8.79
N ASN A 416 20.53 -12.24 8.03
CA ASN A 416 20.06 -10.95 8.54
C ASN A 416 18.55 -10.73 8.35
N ILE A 417 17.79 -11.77 8.01
CA ILE A 417 16.37 -11.64 7.69
C ILE A 417 15.57 -11.11 8.88
N ASP A 418 15.92 -11.53 10.10
CA ASP A 418 15.27 -11.04 11.32
C ASP A 418 15.42 -9.51 11.46
N ILE A 419 16.66 -9.01 11.32
CA ILE A 419 16.98 -7.58 11.36
C ILE A 419 16.12 -6.82 10.34
N LEU A 420 16.02 -7.31 9.10
CA LEU A 420 15.26 -6.65 8.04
C LEU A 420 13.76 -6.63 8.33
N VAL A 421 13.22 -7.76 8.78
CA VAL A 421 11.80 -7.95 9.09
C VAL A 421 11.37 -7.06 10.25
N ARG A 422 12.13 -7.07 11.34
CA ARG A 422 11.87 -6.26 12.54
C ARG A 422 12.09 -4.78 12.27
N THR A 423 13.08 -4.40 11.47
CA THR A 423 13.30 -2.99 11.06
C THR A 423 12.10 -2.45 10.27
N LEU A 424 11.56 -3.22 9.31
CA LEU A 424 10.35 -2.79 8.59
C LEU A 424 9.16 -2.69 9.56
N ALA A 425 8.94 -3.67 10.42
CA ALA A 425 7.84 -3.67 11.37
C ALA A 425 7.90 -2.46 12.34
N GLY A 426 9.05 -2.19 12.96
CA GLY A 426 9.23 -1.01 13.82
C GLY A 426 9.07 0.31 13.05
N SER A 427 9.53 0.37 11.80
CA SER A 427 9.34 1.55 10.94
C SER A 427 7.86 1.76 10.59
N LEU A 428 7.10 0.69 10.35
CA LEU A 428 5.65 0.78 10.14
C LEU A 428 4.96 1.35 11.39
N ASN A 429 5.28 0.85 12.59
CA ASN A 429 4.72 1.37 13.83
C ASN A 429 5.06 2.85 14.07
N LYS A 430 6.29 3.28 13.76
CA LYS A 430 6.73 4.67 13.97
C LYS A 430 6.08 5.64 12.98
N TYR A 431 6.03 5.29 11.69
CA TYR A 431 5.76 6.26 10.62
C TYR A 431 4.41 6.10 9.93
N ARG A 432 3.71 4.97 10.12
CA ARG A 432 2.37 4.78 9.55
C ARG A 432 1.32 5.06 10.60
N SER A 433 0.17 5.54 10.12
CA SER A 433 -1.04 5.58 10.93
C SER A 433 -1.46 4.16 11.31
N ARG A 434 -2.21 4.05 12.40
CA ARG A 434 -2.86 2.80 12.83
C ARG A 434 -3.62 2.19 11.65
N LEU A 435 -3.59 0.85 11.54
CA LEU A 435 -4.31 0.15 10.47
C LEU A 435 -5.82 0.30 10.64
N PHE A 436 -6.28 0.39 11.88
CA PHE A 436 -7.68 0.54 12.19
C PHE A 436 -7.90 1.27 13.50
N ASP A 437 -8.39 2.51 13.47
CA ASP A 437 -8.67 3.25 14.70
C ASP A 437 -9.82 2.59 15.50
N GLY A 438 -10.89 2.20 14.80
CA GLY A 438 -11.93 1.32 15.32
C GLY A 438 -12.66 1.79 16.56
N LYS A 439 -12.65 3.10 16.84
CA LYS A 439 -13.19 3.73 18.05
C LYS A 439 -14.28 4.76 17.76
N SER A 440 -14.78 4.79 16.52
CA SER A 440 -15.87 5.70 16.15
C SER A 440 -17.16 5.33 16.91
N ALA A 441 -18.09 6.29 17.05
CA ALA A 441 -19.40 6.03 17.63
C ALA A 441 -20.15 4.92 16.85
N ASP A 442 -20.00 4.90 15.53
CA ASP A 442 -20.57 3.87 14.65
C ASP A 442 -19.96 2.49 14.89
N ASP A 443 -18.65 2.41 15.16
CA ASP A 443 -18.00 1.14 15.52
C ASP A 443 -18.53 0.59 16.85
N TYR A 444 -18.72 1.43 17.86
CA TYR A 444 -19.34 1.04 19.13
C TYR A 444 -20.81 0.64 18.96
N ALA A 445 -21.58 1.38 18.16
CA ALA A 445 -22.96 1.03 17.86
C ALA A 445 -23.05 -0.35 17.19
N LEU A 446 -22.20 -0.60 16.18
CA LEU A 446 -22.16 -1.89 15.49
C LEU A 446 -21.67 -3.01 16.42
N ALA A 447 -20.65 -2.78 17.26
CA ALA A 447 -20.16 -3.77 18.21
C ALA A 447 -21.24 -4.14 19.23
N ASN A 448 -21.97 -3.16 19.79
CA ASN A 448 -23.07 -3.40 20.72
C ASN A 448 -24.23 -4.14 20.04
N LYS A 449 -24.58 -3.75 18.81
CA LYS A 449 -25.57 -4.48 18.00
C LYS A 449 -25.16 -5.93 17.81
N MET A 450 -23.89 -6.19 17.49
CA MET A 450 -23.37 -7.55 17.37
C MET A 450 -23.43 -8.33 18.69
N LEU A 451 -23.20 -7.68 19.83
CA LEU A 451 -23.27 -8.35 21.12
C LEU A 451 -24.72 -8.72 21.49
N LEU A 452 -25.69 -7.84 21.20
CA LEU A 452 -27.12 -8.11 21.42
C LEU A 452 -27.62 -9.25 20.54
N MET A 453 -27.31 -9.21 19.24
CA MET A 453 -27.72 -10.23 18.27
C MET A 453 -27.08 -11.60 18.50
N LYS A 454 -25.99 -11.69 19.27
CA LYS A 454 -25.29 -12.96 19.54
C LYS A 454 -26.23 -14.01 20.14
N ASN A 455 -27.12 -13.59 21.03
CA ASN A 455 -28.03 -14.46 21.79
C ASN A 455 -29.43 -14.54 21.18
N GLU A 456 -29.68 -13.86 20.06
CA GLU A 456 -30.96 -13.89 19.39
C GLU A 456 -31.15 -15.20 18.64
N THR A 457 -32.36 -15.76 18.72
CA THR A 457 -32.70 -16.98 17.98
C THR A 457 -33.00 -16.67 16.52
N SER A 458 -32.62 -17.58 15.60
CA SER A 458 -33.05 -17.49 14.20
C SER A 458 -34.45 -18.04 14.04
N HIS A 459 -35.37 -17.16 13.67
CA HIS A 459 -36.75 -17.49 13.35
C HIS A 459 -36.83 -18.48 12.18
N LEU A 460 -36.07 -18.27 11.11
CA LEU A 460 -36.01 -19.21 9.99
C LEU A 460 -35.47 -20.58 10.44
N GLN A 461 -34.44 -20.60 11.28
CA GLN A 461 -33.91 -21.86 11.80
C GLN A 461 -34.92 -22.58 12.70
N GLN A 462 -35.69 -21.85 13.50
CA GLN A 462 -36.79 -22.40 14.31
C GLN A 462 -37.89 -23.00 13.43
N LEU A 463 -38.37 -22.27 12.42
CA LEU A 463 -39.38 -22.77 11.48
C LEU A 463 -38.90 -24.05 10.77
N ILE A 464 -37.62 -24.13 10.40
CA ILE A 464 -37.05 -25.33 9.77
C ILE A 464 -36.99 -26.49 10.78
N SER A 465 -36.55 -26.22 12.00
CA SER A 465 -36.34 -27.24 13.04
C SER A 465 -37.66 -27.80 13.57
N ASN A 466 -38.69 -26.96 13.68
CA ASN A 466 -40.04 -27.35 14.10
C ASN A 466 -40.84 -28.03 12.97
N GLY A 467 -40.36 -27.97 11.73
CA GLY A 467 -41.02 -28.56 10.57
C GLY A 467 -42.05 -27.66 9.88
N ASP A 468 -42.26 -26.45 10.40
CA ASP A 468 -43.19 -25.44 9.87
C ASP A 468 -42.77 -24.91 8.49
N LEU A 469 -41.46 -24.91 8.20
CA LEU A 469 -40.91 -24.55 6.90
C LEU A 469 -40.11 -25.71 6.28
N SER A 470 -40.70 -26.36 5.28
CA SER A 470 -40.02 -27.44 4.56
C SER A 470 -38.95 -26.90 3.62
N LEU A 471 -37.70 -27.36 3.80
CA LEU A 471 -36.62 -27.09 2.83
C LEU A 471 -36.79 -27.80 1.48
N ARG A 472 -37.82 -28.66 1.32
CA ARG A 472 -38.01 -29.47 0.09
C ARG A 472 -39.33 -29.14 -0.62
N LYS A 473 -40.44 -29.06 0.10
CA LYS A 473 -41.80 -28.94 -0.45
C LYS A 473 -42.36 -27.52 -0.26
N ASN A 474 -43.41 -27.18 -1.01
CA ASN A 474 -44.19 -25.93 -0.89
C ASN A 474 -43.45 -24.64 -1.31
N TRP A 475 -42.90 -24.63 -2.52
CA TRP A 475 -42.21 -23.48 -3.09
C TRP A 475 -42.71 -23.18 -4.49
N LYS A 476 -42.91 -21.89 -4.80
CA LYS A 476 -43.31 -21.39 -6.12
C LYS A 476 -42.12 -20.78 -6.82
N THR A 477 -41.76 -21.29 -8.00
CA THR A 477 -40.64 -20.74 -8.79
C THR A 477 -41.02 -19.39 -9.38
N ILE A 478 -40.12 -18.41 -9.25
CA ILE A 478 -40.22 -17.09 -9.86
C ILE A 478 -39.69 -17.19 -11.29
N LEU A 479 -40.55 -16.94 -12.28
CA LEU A 479 -40.18 -17.01 -13.70
C LEU A 479 -39.63 -15.69 -14.24
N ASP A 480 -40.16 -14.59 -13.74
CA ASP A 480 -39.72 -13.23 -14.07
C ASP A 480 -39.48 -12.47 -12.76
N ILE A 481 -38.21 -12.19 -12.50
CA ILE A 481 -37.72 -11.55 -11.27
C ILE A 481 -38.15 -10.09 -11.21
N ASP A 482 -38.20 -9.40 -12.35
CA ASP A 482 -38.42 -7.96 -12.39
C ASP A 482 -39.90 -7.63 -12.15
N ASN A 483 -40.80 -8.53 -12.56
CA ASN A 483 -42.25 -8.35 -12.39
C ASN A 483 -42.86 -9.08 -11.18
N ASN A 484 -42.24 -10.14 -10.66
CA ASN A 484 -42.88 -11.00 -9.65
C ASN A 484 -42.16 -11.05 -8.28
N LEU A 485 -41.18 -10.19 -8.03
CA LEU A 485 -40.48 -10.14 -6.74
C LEU A 485 -40.42 -8.72 -6.17
N ASP A 486 -41.32 -8.44 -5.24
CA ASP A 486 -41.39 -7.21 -4.45
C ASP A 486 -40.36 -7.20 -3.31
N PHE A 487 -39.08 -7.15 -3.68
CA PHE A 487 -37.96 -7.14 -2.73
C PHE A 487 -37.53 -5.70 -2.40
N PRO A 488 -37.22 -5.37 -1.14
CA PRO A 488 -36.93 -4.00 -0.71
C PRO A 488 -35.62 -3.46 -1.29
N TYR A 489 -35.56 -2.13 -1.47
CA TYR A 489 -34.31 -1.47 -1.87
C TYR A 489 -33.33 -1.41 -0.68
N LEU A 490 -32.09 -1.85 -0.90
CA LEU A 490 -31.03 -1.89 0.10
C LEU A 490 -29.88 -0.98 -0.31
N THR A 491 -29.60 0.05 0.50
CA THR A 491 -28.42 0.89 0.29
C THR A 491 -27.13 0.11 0.50
N ILE A 492 -26.03 0.58 -0.11
CA ILE A 492 -24.72 -0.05 0.11
C ILE A 492 -24.28 0.03 1.58
N ASP A 493 -24.70 1.08 2.30
CA ASP A 493 -24.38 1.26 3.72
C ASP A 493 -25.20 0.31 4.59
N PHE A 494 -26.49 0.10 4.29
CA PHE A 494 -27.27 -0.97 4.91
C PHE A 494 -26.59 -2.33 4.73
N LEU A 495 -26.17 -2.66 3.50
CA LEU A 495 -25.48 -3.92 3.23
C LEU A 495 -24.19 -4.05 4.05
N ARG A 496 -23.40 -2.98 4.17
CA ARG A 496 -22.16 -2.95 4.96
C ARG A 496 -22.42 -3.20 6.44
N GLU A 497 -23.46 -2.61 6.99
CA GLU A 497 -23.89 -2.79 8.37
C GLU A 497 -24.38 -4.23 8.57
N TYR A 498 -25.27 -4.71 7.69
CA TYR A 498 -25.86 -6.05 7.74
C TYR A 498 -24.81 -7.16 7.63
N THR A 499 -23.78 -7.00 6.79
CA THR A 499 -22.68 -7.97 6.67
C THR A 499 -21.59 -7.79 7.74
N CYS A 500 -21.67 -6.71 8.52
CA CYS A 500 -20.66 -6.23 9.46
C CYS A 500 -19.28 -6.04 8.81
N GLY A 501 -19.24 -5.67 7.52
CA GLY A 501 -18.00 -5.42 6.77
C GLY A 501 -18.11 -5.67 5.25
N ILE A 502 -17.13 -5.14 4.51
CA ILE A 502 -17.17 -5.09 3.04
C ILE A 502 -16.76 -6.40 2.34
N TYR A 503 -16.17 -7.35 3.05
CA TYR A 503 -15.58 -8.55 2.42
C TYR A 503 -16.64 -9.37 1.66
N GLN A 504 -17.78 -9.65 2.30
CA GLN A 504 -18.83 -10.44 1.68
C GLN A 504 -19.44 -9.72 0.46
N ILE A 505 -19.65 -8.41 0.56
CA ILE A 505 -20.15 -7.57 -0.54
C ILE A 505 -19.20 -7.59 -1.74
N LYS A 506 -17.88 -7.52 -1.51
CA LYS A 506 -16.87 -7.63 -2.58
C LYS A 506 -16.92 -8.97 -3.32
N GLN A 507 -17.44 -10.02 -2.70
CA GLN A 507 -17.61 -11.33 -3.34
C GLN A 507 -18.94 -11.43 -4.11
N SER A 508 -19.94 -10.61 -3.77
CA SER A 508 -21.29 -10.71 -4.32
C SER A 508 -21.34 -10.61 -5.84
N SER A 509 -20.62 -9.65 -6.44
CA SER A 509 -20.63 -9.47 -7.91
C SER A 509 -20.07 -10.68 -8.67
N ALA A 510 -19.04 -11.35 -8.12
CA ALA A 510 -18.45 -12.54 -8.71
C ALA A 510 -19.40 -13.75 -8.60
N TYR A 511 -20.05 -13.93 -7.45
CA TYR A 511 -21.06 -14.98 -7.27
C TYR A 511 -22.29 -14.74 -8.16
N ALA A 512 -22.78 -13.50 -8.23
CA ALA A 512 -23.89 -13.11 -9.09
C ALA A 512 -23.57 -13.39 -10.55
N LYS A 513 -22.38 -12.97 -11.03
CA LYS A 513 -21.93 -13.28 -12.39
C LYS A 513 -21.96 -14.78 -12.68
N ALA A 514 -21.32 -15.57 -11.82
CA ALA A 514 -21.19 -17.01 -12.02
C ALA A 514 -22.54 -17.70 -12.18
N HIS A 515 -23.56 -17.29 -11.39
CA HIS A 515 -24.83 -18.01 -11.37
C HIS A 515 -25.89 -17.44 -12.31
N LEU A 516 -25.87 -16.13 -12.57
CA LEU A 516 -26.82 -15.50 -13.50
C LEU A 516 -26.41 -15.69 -14.97
N TYR A 517 -25.11 -15.78 -15.26
CA TYR A 517 -24.60 -15.75 -16.63
C TYR A 517 -23.81 -17.00 -17.02
N ASP A 518 -22.94 -17.54 -16.15
CA ASP A 518 -22.02 -18.63 -16.54
C ASP A 518 -22.63 -20.05 -16.42
N HIS A 519 -23.71 -20.21 -15.64
CA HIS A 519 -24.34 -21.52 -15.35
C HIS A 519 -25.71 -21.71 -16.01
N ASP A 520 -25.95 -21.17 -17.21
CA ASP A 520 -27.17 -21.39 -18.03
C ASP A 520 -28.49 -21.33 -17.24
N GLY A 521 -28.65 -20.36 -16.33
CA GLY A 521 -29.90 -20.16 -15.61
C GLY A 521 -30.22 -21.21 -14.54
N GLU A 522 -29.23 -21.95 -14.00
CA GLU A 522 -29.40 -22.78 -12.79
C GLU A 522 -29.84 -21.97 -11.55
N PHE A 523 -29.85 -20.64 -11.66
CA PHE A 523 -30.29 -19.70 -10.65
C PHE A 523 -31.81 -19.62 -10.53
N GLN A 524 -32.39 -20.66 -9.93
CA GLN A 524 -33.82 -20.71 -9.63
C GLN A 524 -34.14 -20.06 -8.29
N PHE A 525 -34.99 -19.04 -8.34
CA PHE A 525 -35.54 -18.37 -7.17
C PHE A 525 -36.94 -18.86 -6.90
N GLN A 526 -37.28 -19.04 -5.63
CA GLN A 526 -38.58 -19.58 -5.24
C GLN A 526 -39.11 -18.88 -4.00
N LEU A 527 -40.40 -18.54 -3.98
CA LEU A 527 -41.08 -18.03 -2.80
C LEU A 527 -41.79 -19.16 -2.06
N SER A 528 -41.90 -19.04 -0.74
CA SER A 528 -42.69 -19.99 0.04
C SER A 528 -44.16 -19.86 -0.37
N SER A 529 -44.84 -21.00 -0.54
CA SER A 529 -46.27 -20.99 -0.88
C SER A 529 -47.14 -20.41 0.25
N SER A 530 -46.66 -20.43 1.49
CA SER A 530 -47.37 -19.95 2.68
C SER A 530 -47.01 -18.53 3.10
N ASN A 531 -45.88 -17.99 2.62
CA ASN A 531 -45.39 -16.66 2.96
C ASN A 531 -44.52 -16.14 1.81
N ASP A 532 -45.03 -15.18 1.04
CA ASP A 532 -44.33 -14.61 -0.11
C ASP A 532 -43.13 -13.73 0.26
N SER A 533 -42.97 -13.38 1.53
CA SER A 533 -41.81 -12.69 2.08
C SER A 533 -40.62 -13.61 2.41
N ILE A 534 -40.72 -14.91 2.10
CA ILE A 534 -39.62 -15.88 2.28
C ILE A 534 -39.11 -16.33 0.90
N LEU A 535 -37.92 -15.87 0.56
CA LEU A 535 -37.21 -16.22 -0.66
C LEU A 535 -36.25 -17.38 -0.42
N ARG A 536 -36.22 -18.32 -1.36
CA ARG A 536 -35.28 -19.44 -1.42
C ARG A 536 -34.48 -19.42 -2.71
N CYS A 537 -33.21 -19.76 -2.59
CA CYS A 537 -32.30 -19.92 -3.73
C CYS A 537 -31.30 -21.06 -3.47
N ARG A 538 -30.63 -21.52 -4.52
CA ARG A 538 -29.47 -22.41 -4.43
C ARG A 538 -28.27 -21.75 -5.08
N LEU A 539 -27.12 -21.77 -4.40
CA LEU A 539 -25.83 -21.24 -4.89
C LEU A 539 -24.74 -22.30 -4.78
N HIS A 540 -23.95 -22.47 -5.84
CA HIS A 540 -22.73 -23.26 -5.78
C HIS A 540 -21.67 -22.59 -4.92
N SER A 541 -20.87 -23.42 -4.26
CA SER A 541 -19.67 -22.97 -3.58
C SER A 541 -18.61 -22.54 -4.60
N LYS A 542 -17.96 -21.39 -4.37
CA LYS A 542 -16.79 -20.98 -5.17
C LYS A 542 -15.61 -21.97 -5.11
N HIS A 543 -15.63 -22.89 -4.14
CA HIS A 543 -14.55 -23.86 -3.92
C HIS A 543 -14.85 -25.24 -4.50
N SER A 544 -16.08 -25.49 -4.95
CA SER A 544 -16.50 -26.80 -5.43
C SER A 544 -17.76 -26.69 -6.29
N ASN A 545 -17.63 -27.10 -7.55
CA ASN A 545 -18.77 -27.20 -8.47
C ASN A 545 -19.79 -28.25 -8.01
N LYS A 546 -19.40 -29.22 -7.16
CA LYS A 546 -20.32 -30.24 -6.63
C LYS A 546 -21.14 -29.75 -5.44
N THR A 547 -20.70 -28.70 -4.75
CA THR A 547 -21.30 -28.28 -3.50
C THR A 547 -22.30 -27.17 -3.75
N LEU A 548 -23.59 -27.49 -3.61
CA LEU A 548 -24.70 -26.57 -3.76
C LEU A 548 -25.32 -26.28 -2.39
N TYR A 549 -25.40 -25.02 -1.99
CA TYR A 549 -26.00 -24.59 -0.74
C TYR A 549 -27.40 -24.04 -0.95
N LEU A 550 -28.35 -24.46 -0.12
CA LEU A 550 -29.66 -23.83 -0.03
C LEU A 550 -29.58 -22.57 0.84
N LEU A 551 -30.27 -21.52 0.39
CA LEU A 551 -30.35 -20.22 1.05
C LEU A 551 -31.80 -19.81 1.22
N LEU A 552 -32.05 -19.10 2.32
CA LEU A 552 -33.33 -18.51 2.67
C LEU A 552 -33.12 -17.08 3.14
N ILE A 553 -34.00 -16.18 2.72
CA ILE A 553 -34.08 -14.81 3.20
C ILE A 553 -35.54 -14.54 3.56
N HIS A 554 -35.77 -14.05 4.77
CA HIS A 554 -37.05 -13.50 5.21
C HIS A 554 -36.92 -11.99 5.18
N PHE A 555 -37.68 -11.34 4.29
CA PHE A 555 -37.62 -9.90 4.07
C PHE A 555 -38.97 -9.26 4.39
N ASP A 556 -39.03 -7.94 4.36
CA ASP A 556 -40.26 -7.15 4.42
C ASP A 556 -40.63 -6.73 2.99
N ASN A 557 -41.88 -6.96 2.58
CA ASN A 557 -42.35 -6.58 1.24
C ASN A 557 -42.50 -5.05 1.11
N HIS A 558 -42.34 -4.30 2.21
CA HIS A 558 -42.37 -2.85 2.21
C HIS A 558 -41.02 -2.26 2.64
N ASP A 559 -40.70 -1.08 2.12
CA ASP A 559 -39.53 -0.31 2.56
C ASP A 559 -39.71 0.05 4.04
N SER A 560 -39.07 -0.74 4.90
CA SER A 560 -39.00 -0.53 6.34
C SER A 560 -37.57 -0.19 6.75
N HIS A 561 -37.39 0.36 7.95
CA HIS A 561 -36.05 0.61 8.51
C HIS A 561 -35.23 -0.66 8.73
N ASP A 562 -35.88 -1.84 8.81
CA ASP A 562 -35.22 -3.14 8.89
C ASP A 562 -35.84 -4.11 7.88
N PRO A 563 -35.46 -3.98 6.59
CA PRO A 563 -36.10 -4.70 5.49
C PRO A 563 -35.76 -6.19 5.45
N ILE A 564 -34.76 -6.66 6.21
CA ILE A 564 -34.31 -8.05 6.20
C ILE A 564 -34.43 -8.65 7.61
N LYS A 565 -35.52 -9.38 7.85
CA LYS A 565 -35.87 -9.92 9.17
C LYS A 565 -35.00 -11.11 9.59
N ASP A 566 -34.66 -11.99 8.64
CA ASP A 566 -33.80 -13.14 8.93
C ASP A 566 -33.15 -13.72 7.68
N HIS A 567 -32.09 -14.51 7.87
CA HIS A 567 -31.48 -15.28 6.80
C HIS A 567 -31.00 -16.64 7.28
N TYR A 568 -30.91 -17.60 6.36
CA TYR A 568 -30.33 -18.90 6.65
C TYR A 568 -29.62 -19.45 5.42
N CYS A 569 -28.45 -20.06 5.62
CA CYS A 569 -27.71 -20.74 4.55
C CYS A 569 -27.14 -22.05 5.08
N GLN A 570 -27.13 -23.08 4.23
CA GLN A 570 -26.57 -24.40 4.54
C GLN A 570 -25.03 -24.45 4.56
N CYS A 571 -24.35 -23.34 4.27
CA CYS A 571 -22.90 -23.29 4.33
C CYS A 571 -22.40 -23.35 5.78
N LYS A 572 -21.11 -23.67 5.97
CA LYS A 572 -20.48 -23.87 7.28
C LYS A 572 -20.81 -22.81 8.34
N SER A 573 -20.94 -21.55 7.94
CA SER A 573 -21.21 -20.41 8.84
C SER A 573 -22.57 -19.75 8.57
N GLY A 574 -23.47 -20.42 7.82
CA GLY A 574 -24.71 -19.82 7.33
C GLY A 574 -25.86 -19.78 8.33
N ALA A 575 -25.64 -20.26 9.56
CA ALA A 575 -26.62 -20.16 10.66
C ALA A 575 -26.44 -18.88 11.47
N ARG A 576 -25.33 -18.16 11.29
CA ARG A 576 -25.03 -16.98 12.11
C ARG A 576 -26.07 -15.89 11.91
N LYS A 577 -26.38 -15.17 13.00
CA LYS A 577 -27.10 -13.90 12.97
C LYS A 577 -26.17 -12.71 12.77
N LEU A 578 -24.92 -12.85 13.22
CA LEU A 578 -23.90 -11.80 13.13
C LEU A 578 -23.29 -11.73 11.73
N GLY A 579 -23.64 -10.70 10.97
CA GLY A 579 -23.28 -10.66 9.56
C GLY A 579 -23.99 -11.75 8.76
N CYS A 580 -23.60 -11.94 7.50
CA CYS A 580 -24.09 -13.08 6.70
C CYS A 580 -22.98 -13.64 5.82
N CYS A 581 -23.10 -14.87 5.34
CA CYS A 581 -22.09 -15.45 4.44
C CYS A 581 -22.09 -14.75 3.07
N SER A 582 -21.02 -14.91 2.28
CA SER A 582 -20.96 -14.33 0.92
C SER A 582 -22.12 -14.77 0.03
N HIS A 583 -22.67 -15.97 0.24
CA HIS A 583 -23.80 -16.44 -0.53
C HIS A 583 -25.09 -15.64 -0.23
N ILE A 584 -25.41 -15.37 1.05
CA ILE A 584 -26.55 -14.52 1.43
C ILE A 584 -26.31 -13.08 1.00
N SER A 585 -25.09 -12.56 1.24
CA SER A 585 -24.71 -11.21 0.80
C SER A 585 -24.84 -11.03 -0.72
N THR A 586 -24.69 -12.10 -1.51
CA THR A 586 -24.90 -12.07 -2.96
C THR A 586 -26.35 -11.79 -3.30
N LEU A 587 -27.29 -12.51 -2.67
CA LEU A 587 -28.72 -12.32 -2.91
C LEU A 587 -29.19 -10.93 -2.46
N LEU A 588 -28.80 -10.51 -1.25
CA LEU A 588 -29.12 -9.18 -0.72
C LEU A 588 -28.57 -8.07 -1.62
N TRP A 589 -27.30 -8.20 -2.06
CA TRP A 589 -26.68 -7.21 -2.94
C TRP A 589 -27.32 -7.19 -4.33
N TYR A 590 -27.62 -8.35 -4.92
CA TYR A 590 -28.22 -8.42 -6.26
C TYR A 590 -29.62 -7.82 -6.28
N PHE A 591 -30.52 -8.31 -5.42
CA PHE A 591 -31.91 -7.87 -5.37
C PHE A 591 -32.06 -6.49 -4.73
N GLY A 592 -31.37 -6.22 -3.65
CA GLY A 592 -31.52 -4.94 -2.95
C GLY A 592 -30.82 -3.76 -3.61
N TYR A 593 -29.75 -4.00 -4.36
CA TYR A 593 -28.87 -2.92 -4.83
C TYR A 593 -28.56 -3.00 -6.33
N ALA A 594 -27.96 -4.10 -6.80
CA ALA A 594 -27.38 -4.18 -8.15
C ALA A 594 -28.43 -4.05 -9.27
N ARG A 595 -29.62 -4.66 -9.12
CA ARG A 595 -30.70 -4.53 -10.13
C ARG A 595 -31.21 -3.09 -10.28
N HIS A 596 -31.15 -2.28 -9.21
CA HIS A 596 -31.63 -0.90 -9.22
C HIS A 596 -30.64 0.09 -9.86
N ILE A 597 -29.39 -0.34 -10.09
CA ILE A 597 -28.36 0.48 -10.75
C ILE A 597 -27.99 -0.07 -12.13
N ALA A 598 -28.83 -0.93 -12.71
CA ALA A 598 -28.59 -1.62 -13.98
C ALA A 598 -27.19 -2.26 -14.05
N TRP A 599 -26.78 -2.94 -12.98
CA TRP A 599 -25.46 -3.55 -12.90
C TRP A 599 -25.27 -4.62 -14.00
N THR A 600 -24.15 -4.53 -14.71
CA THR A 600 -23.71 -5.55 -15.68
C THR A 600 -22.40 -6.21 -15.22
N PRO A 601 -22.24 -7.53 -15.43
CA PRO A 601 -21.01 -8.23 -15.07
C PRO A 601 -19.80 -7.71 -15.87
N SER A 602 -18.63 -7.70 -15.24
CA SER A 602 -17.38 -7.37 -15.94
C SER A 602 -17.03 -8.46 -16.94
N THR A 603 -16.86 -8.10 -18.21
CA THR A 603 -16.50 -9.02 -19.30
C THR A 603 -14.99 -9.22 -19.46
N LYS A 604 -14.17 -8.44 -18.72
CA LYS A 604 -12.71 -8.47 -18.87
C LYS A 604 -12.13 -9.87 -18.65
N THR A 605 -12.65 -10.63 -17.68
CA THR A 605 -12.20 -12.00 -17.43
C THR A 605 -12.64 -13.01 -18.47
N ASP A 606 -13.72 -12.73 -19.20
CA ASP A 606 -14.24 -13.64 -20.22
C ASP A 606 -13.30 -13.64 -21.41
N SER A 607 -12.82 -12.45 -21.81
CA SER A 607 -11.76 -12.31 -22.80
C SER A 607 -10.47 -13.07 -22.43
N TYR A 608 -10.13 -13.17 -21.14
CA TYR A 608 -8.99 -13.97 -20.69
C TYR A 608 -9.29 -15.47 -20.77
N ARG A 609 -10.50 -15.90 -20.40
CA ARG A 609 -10.93 -17.31 -20.47
C ARG A 609 -10.97 -17.78 -21.91
N GLU A 610 -11.59 -17.02 -22.80
CA GLU A 610 -11.62 -17.30 -24.25
C GLU A 610 -10.20 -17.50 -24.78
N LYS A 611 -9.28 -16.57 -24.49
CA LYS A 611 -7.87 -16.68 -24.90
C LYS A 611 -7.14 -17.90 -24.33
N LEU A 612 -7.48 -18.33 -23.11
CA LEU A 612 -6.88 -19.52 -22.50
C LEU A 612 -7.35 -20.82 -23.16
N PHE A 613 -8.57 -20.85 -23.71
CA PHE A 613 -9.15 -22.02 -24.38
C PHE A 613 -8.93 -22.04 -25.89
N THR A 614 -8.30 -21.00 -26.46
CA THR A 614 -7.91 -20.93 -27.88
C THR A 614 -6.50 -21.44 -28.18
N CYS A 615 -5.79 -22.01 -27.20
CA CYS A 615 -4.47 -22.64 -27.39
C CYS A 615 -4.57 -24.17 -27.48
#